data_AF-A0A3D4FP83-F1
#
_entry.id   AF-A0A3D4FP83-F1
#
_cell.length_a   1.000
_cell.length_b   1.000
_cell.length_c   1.000
_cell.angle_alpha   90.00
_cell.angle_beta   90.00
_cell.angle_gamma   90.00
#
_symmetry.space_group_name_H-M   'P 1'
#
loop_
_entity.id
_entity.type
_entity.pdbx_description
1 polymer ?
#
loop_
_entity_poly.entity_id
_entity_poly.type
_entity_poly.pdbx_seq_one_letter_code
_entity_poly.pdbx_strand_id
1 'polypeptide(L)'
;MRVTFLGTGTSSGVPVVGCDCSTCRSEDPHDHRWRPSIYVELSDGTRVLVDTTPDFRSQALRFGVTGLDVILFTHYHADHIMGLDDVRPINFRVRRAIPCLGDASTLLALRRVFSYVWDPVAQKGGGLPRLQLFEVNGRFSLGPTNVVPVPLLHGTHPILGYRLD
;
A
#
# COMPACT_ATOMS: atom_id res chain seq x y z
N MET A 1 -10.68 -4.98 -15.65
CA MET A 1 -10.01 -4.33 -14.50
C MET A 1 -10.99 -3.42 -13.78
N ARG A 2 -10.96 -3.41 -12.44
CA ARG A 2 -11.68 -2.46 -11.55
C ARG A 2 -10.66 -1.77 -10.66
N VAL A 3 -10.77 -0.45 -10.50
CA VAL A 3 -9.92 0.35 -9.61
C VAL A 3 -10.81 1.01 -8.55
N THR A 4 -10.46 0.79 -7.29
CA THR A 4 -11.12 1.41 -6.13
C THR A 4 -10.12 2.37 -5.48
N PHE A 5 -10.49 3.65 -5.38
CA PHE A 5 -9.71 4.64 -4.66
C PHE A 5 -9.97 4.50 -3.16
N LEU A 6 -9.00 3.92 -2.45
CA LEU A 6 -9.08 3.73 -1.00
C LEU A 6 -8.81 5.04 -0.24
N GLY A 7 -8.02 5.94 -0.81
CA GLY A 7 -7.79 7.26 -0.28
C GLY A 7 -7.28 8.21 -1.36
N THR A 8 -7.66 9.48 -1.25
CA THR A 8 -7.39 10.54 -2.23
C THR A 8 -6.84 11.80 -1.56
N GLY A 9 -6.37 11.68 -0.31
CA GLY A 9 -5.82 12.75 0.48
C GLY A 9 -4.33 12.98 0.23
N THR A 10 -3.79 13.97 0.95
CA THR A 10 -2.35 14.18 1.11
C THR A 10 -1.79 13.27 2.21
N SER A 11 -0.50 13.41 2.54
CA SER A 11 0.18 12.66 3.60
C SER A 11 -0.45 12.83 4.99
N SER A 12 -1.07 13.98 5.24
CA SER A 12 -1.81 14.29 6.46
C SER A 12 -3.28 13.88 6.42
N GLY A 13 -3.78 13.39 5.30
CA GLY A 13 -5.21 13.24 5.05
C GLY A 13 -5.96 14.58 5.04
N VAL A 14 -7.28 14.51 4.99
CA VAL A 14 -8.18 15.65 5.23
C VAL A 14 -9.37 15.14 6.05
N PRO A 15 -9.75 15.78 7.17
CA PRO A 15 -9.16 16.99 7.76
C PRO A 15 -7.71 16.82 8.26
N VAL A 16 -6.95 17.91 8.24
CA VAL A 16 -5.60 17.96 8.82
C VAL A 16 -5.72 18.20 10.33
N VAL A 17 -4.95 17.47 11.14
CA VAL A 17 -4.95 17.60 12.60
C VAL A 17 -4.68 19.06 13.00
N GLY A 18 -5.62 19.66 13.73
CA GLY A 18 -5.54 21.05 14.20
C GLY A 18 -5.80 22.13 13.14
N CYS A 19 -6.24 21.75 11.93
CA CYS A 19 -6.58 22.72 10.88
C CYS A 19 -8.07 23.05 10.88
N ASP A 20 -8.35 24.34 10.76
CA ASP A 20 -9.68 24.94 10.88
C ASP A 20 -10.12 25.65 9.58
N CYS A 21 -9.46 25.36 8.45
CA CYS A 21 -9.81 25.95 7.16
C CYS A 21 -11.18 25.44 6.65
N SER A 22 -11.72 26.11 5.64
CA SER A 22 -13.02 25.76 5.05
C SER A 22 -13.10 24.31 4.59
N THR A 23 -12.05 23.76 3.96
CA THR A 23 -12.02 22.35 3.51
C THR A 23 -12.00 21.37 4.69
N CYS A 24 -11.22 21.65 5.75
CA CYS A 24 -11.15 20.76 6.91
C CYS A 24 -12.42 20.78 7.78
N ARG A 25 -13.22 21.86 7.68
CA ARG A 25 -14.52 22.00 8.34
C ARG A 25 -15.71 21.71 7.42
N SER A 26 -15.45 21.29 6.19
CA SER A 26 -16.49 20.98 5.20
C SER A 26 -17.36 19.82 5.70
N GLU A 27 -18.68 19.93 5.52
CA GLU A 27 -19.61 18.83 5.79
C GLU A 27 -19.76 17.90 4.57
N ASP A 28 -19.13 18.23 3.43
CA ASP A 28 -19.14 17.36 2.26
C ASP A 28 -18.30 16.11 2.53
N PRO A 29 -18.88 14.89 2.48
CA PRO A 29 -18.14 13.66 2.72
C PRO A 29 -16.97 13.44 1.76
N HIS A 30 -16.93 14.08 0.59
CA HIS A 30 -15.80 13.98 -0.35
C HIS A 30 -14.56 14.78 0.09
N ASP A 31 -14.72 15.70 1.05
CA ASP A 31 -13.60 16.40 1.67
C ASP A 31 -12.95 15.61 2.82
N HIS A 32 -13.56 14.49 3.23
CA HIS A 32 -12.94 13.54 4.16
C HIS A 32 -12.10 12.51 3.41
N ARG A 33 -10.79 12.66 3.46
CA ARG A 33 -9.85 11.92 2.61
C ARG A 33 -8.80 11.20 3.45
N TRP A 34 -8.81 9.88 3.37
CA TRP A 34 -7.68 9.05 3.80
C TRP A 34 -6.46 9.28 2.92
N ARG A 35 -5.29 8.91 3.44
CA ARG A 35 -4.02 8.98 2.70
C ARG A 35 -4.04 8.09 1.44
N PRO A 36 -3.21 8.43 0.43
CA PRO A 36 -3.40 7.93 -0.92
C PRO A 36 -3.13 6.43 -1.03
N SER A 37 -4.10 5.70 -1.55
CA SER A 37 -3.96 4.28 -1.93
C SER A 37 -5.08 3.88 -2.88
N ILE A 38 -4.78 2.90 -3.73
CA ILE A 38 -5.76 2.27 -4.60
C ILE A 38 -5.71 0.76 -4.45
N TYR A 39 -6.87 0.14 -4.64
CA TYR A 39 -7.02 -1.30 -4.73
C TYR A 39 -7.51 -1.66 -6.12
N VAL A 40 -6.76 -2.52 -6.81
CA VAL A 40 -6.99 -2.88 -8.20
C VAL A 40 -7.32 -4.35 -8.29
N GLU A 41 -8.41 -4.66 -8.97
CA GLU A 41 -8.81 -6.01 -9.32
C GLU A 41 -8.62 -6.19 -10.82
N LEU A 42 -7.63 -7.02 -11.17
CA LEU A 42 -7.29 -7.33 -12.55
C LEU A 42 -8.35 -8.24 -13.17
N SER A 43 -8.34 -8.33 -14.50
CA SER A 43 -9.37 -9.07 -15.24
C SER A 43 -9.38 -10.58 -14.95
N ASP A 44 -8.26 -11.14 -14.48
CA ASP A 44 -8.14 -12.53 -14.04
C ASP A 44 -8.51 -12.75 -12.56
N GLY A 45 -8.93 -11.70 -11.85
CA GLY A 45 -9.27 -11.73 -10.43
C GLY A 45 -8.08 -11.48 -9.49
N THR A 46 -6.87 -11.24 -10.00
CA THR A 46 -5.71 -10.86 -9.18
C THR A 46 -5.99 -9.54 -8.45
N ARG A 47 -5.77 -9.52 -7.12
CA ARG A 47 -6.01 -8.37 -6.24
C ARG A 47 -4.71 -7.68 -5.87
N VAL A 48 -4.56 -6.45 -6.31
CA VAL A 48 -3.36 -5.63 -6.15
C VAL A 48 -3.69 -4.47 -5.22
N LEU A 49 -2.90 -4.31 -4.15
CA LEU A 49 -2.91 -3.07 -3.37
C LEU A 49 -1.74 -2.20 -3.80
N VAL A 50 -1.97 -0.91 -3.99
CA VAL A 50 -0.90 0.07 -4.17
C VAL A 50 -0.80 0.89 -2.90
N ASP A 51 0.34 0.74 -2.22
CA ASP A 51 0.68 1.32 -0.92
C ASP A 51 -0.19 0.85 0.27
N THR A 52 0.44 0.61 1.43
CA THR A 52 -0.21 0.26 2.70
C THR A 52 -0.15 1.44 3.67
N THR A 53 -1.11 2.34 3.51
CA THR A 53 -1.25 3.58 4.30
C THR A 53 -1.55 3.28 5.79
N PRO A 54 -1.26 4.16 6.76
CA PRO A 54 -1.85 4.11 8.10
C PRO A 54 -3.36 3.96 8.18
N ASP A 55 -4.09 4.35 7.14
CA ASP A 55 -5.53 4.19 7.09
C ASP A 55 -5.93 2.80 6.58
N PHE A 56 -4.97 1.92 6.20
CA PHE A 56 -5.23 0.68 5.48
C PHE A 56 -6.27 -0.22 6.17
N ARG A 57 -6.22 -0.36 7.51
CA ARG A 57 -7.26 -1.10 8.24
C ARG A 57 -8.66 -0.51 8.00
N SER A 58 -8.81 0.80 8.16
CA SER A 58 -10.08 1.50 7.97
C SER A 58 -10.54 1.45 6.51
N GLN A 59 -9.60 1.64 5.57
CA GLN A 59 -9.82 1.49 4.12
C GLN A 59 -10.31 0.08 3.78
N ALA A 60 -9.62 -0.96 4.27
CA ALA A 60 -9.95 -2.35 4.01
C ALA A 60 -11.34 -2.71 4.54
N LEU A 61 -11.68 -2.26 5.75
CA LEU A 61 -13.00 -2.48 6.35
C LEU A 61 -14.10 -1.74 5.59
N ARG A 62 -13.86 -0.47 5.21
CA ARG A 62 -14.85 0.36 4.50
C ARG A 62 -15.13 -0.14 3.10
N PHE A 63 -14.10 -0.53 2.36
CA PHE A 63 -14.20 -0.93 0.96
C PHE A 63 -14.27 -2.45 0.76
N GLY A 64 -14.32 -3.24 1.84
CA GLY A 64 -14.46 -4.69 1.76
C GLY A 64 -13.24 -5.40 1.17
N VAL A 65 -12.03 -4.91 1.43
CA VAL A 65 -10.79 -5.58 1.00
C VAL A 65 -10.60 -6.85 1.84
N THR A 66 -10.93 -8.00 1.24
CA THR A 66 -10.92 -9.30 1.92
C THR A 66 -9.73 -10.20 1.53
N GLY A 67 -8.90 -9.78 0.58
CA GLY A 67 -7.70 -10.50 0.21
C GLY A 67 -6.77 -9.64 -0.63
N LEU A 68 -5.48 -9.98 -0.58
CA LEU A 68 -4.41 -9.33 -1.32
C LEU A 68 -3.57 -10.43 -1.97
N ASP A 69 -3.27 -10.26 -3.25
CA ASP A 69 -2.41 -11.19 -3.98
C ASP A 69 -1.00 -10.63 -4.17
N VAL A 70 -0.87 -9.30 -4.21
CA VAL A 70 0.39 -8.55 -4.30
C VAL A 70 0.20 -7.13 -3.77
N ILE A 71 1.26 -6.54 -3.23
CA ILE A 71 1.35 -5.13 -2.86
C ILE A 71 2.41 -4.47 -3.75
N LEU A 72 2.06 -3.38 -4.41
CA LEU A 72 3.00 -2.50 -5.11
C LEU A 72 3.25 -1.27 -4.25
N PHE A 73 4.50 -0.88 -4.08
CA PHE A 73 4.88 0.33 -3.36
C PHE A 73 5.41 1.40 -4.30
N THR A 74 4.83 2.59 -4.23
CA THR A 74 5.29 3.74 -5.02
C THR A 74 6.61 4.29 -4.46
N HIS A 75 6.67 4.49 -3.14
CA HIS A 75 7.85 4.90 -2.40
C HIS A 75 7.68 4.68 -0.88
N TYR A 76 8.72 5.01 -0.10
CA TYR A 76 8.81 4.67 1.33
C TYR A 76 8.35 5.74 2.32
N HIS A 77 7.72 6.82 1.89
CA HIS A 77 7.22 7.80 2.85
C HIS A 77 6.17 7.18 3.78
N ALA A 78 6.07 7.72 5.00
CA ALA A 78 5.25 7.16 6.06
C ALA A 78 3.79 6.97 5.62
N ASP A 79 3.32 7.85 4.74
CA ASP A 79 1.99 7.80 4.18
C ASP A 79 1.70 6.69 3.17
N HIS A 80 2.73 6.00 2.73
CA HIS A 80 2.59 4.88 1.80
C HIS A 80 2.86 3.53 2.46
N ILE A 81 3.55 3.49 3.61
CA ILE A 81 4.04 2.21 4.17
C ILE A 81 3.53 1.87 5.56
N MET A 82 3.11 2.85 6.37
CA MET A 82 2.96 2.65 7.83
C MET A 82 1.76 1.79 8.27
N GLY A 83 0.92 1.30 7.34
CA GLY A 83 -0.13 0.31 7.62
C GLY A 83 0.22 -1.12 7.22
N LEU A 84 1.48 -1.39 6.86
CA LEU A 84 1.91 -2.71 6.40
C LEU A 84 1.64 -3.83 7.43
N ASP A 85 1.66 -3.52 8.72
CA ASP A 85 1.38 -4.50 9.77
C ASP A 85 -0.08 -5.00 9.78
N ASP A 86 -1.01 -4.20 9.27
CA ASP A 86 -2.43 -4.54 9.22
C ASP A 86 -2.78 -5.57 8.14
N VAL A 87 -1.80 -6.06 7.36
CA VAL A 87 -1.99 -7.15 6.40
C VAL A 87 -2.03 -8.55 7.05
N ARG A 88 -1.67 -8.67 8.34
CA ARG A 88 -1.67 -9.96 9.07
C ARG A 88 -2.97 -10.76 8.98
N PRO A 89 -4.17 -10.15 9.20
CA PRO A 89 -5.42 -10.90 9.08
C PRO A 89 -5.63 -11.50 7.69
N ILE A 90 -5.14 -10.80 6.66
CA ILE A 90 -5.18 -11.27 5.27
C ILE A 90 -4.23 -12.45 5.10
N ASN A 91 -3.00 -12.39 5.64
CA ASN A 91 -2.08 -13.53 5.62
C ASN A 91 -2.67 -14.79 6.24
N PHE A 92 -3.42 -14.68 7.35
CA PHE A 92 -4.09 -15.85 7.95
C PHE A 92 -5.17 -16.44 7.05
N ARG A 93 -5.90 -15.58 6.34
CA ARG A 93 -6.95 -15.99 5.41
C ARG A 93 -6.39 -16.65 4.15
N VAL A 94 -5.37 -16.06 3.52
CA VAL A 94 -4.78 -16.58 2.27
C VAL A 94 -3.72 -17.66 2.50
N ARG A 95 -3.25 -17.83 3.75
CA ARG A 95 -2.24 -18.82 4.19
C ARG A 95 -0.91 -18.78 3.44
N ARG A 96 -0.60 -17.69 2.75
CA ARG A 96 0.65 -17.47 2.01
C ARG A 96 1.29 -16.13 2.36
N ALA A 97 2.58 -16.02 2.03
CA ALA A 97 3.24 -14.73 2.06
C ALA A 97 2.71 -13.85 0.91
N ILE A 98 2.56 -12.56 1.16
CA ILE A 98 2.17 -11.57 0.17
C ILE A 98 3.44 -10.99 -0.46
N PRO A 99 3.60 -11.07 -1.80
CA PRO A 99 4.65 -10.35 -2.52
C PRO A 99 4.49 -8.84 -2.36
N CYS A 100 5.57 -8.17 -2.00
CA CYS A 100 5.69 -6.72 -1.89
C CYS A 100 6.74 -6.25 -2.89
N LEU A 101 6.31 -5.47 -3.88
CA LEU A 101 7.15 -5.01 -4.98
C LEU A 101 7.41 -3.51 -4.83
N GLY A 102 8.63 -3.08 -5.06
CA GLY A 102 9.04 -1.68 -5.00
C GLY A 102 10.47 -1.51 -5.52
N ASP A 103 10.94 -0.28 -5.62
CA ASP A 103 12.35 -0.03 -5.93
C ASP A 103 13.25 -0.40 -4.74
N ALA A 104 14.57 -0.50 -4.98
CA ALA A 104 15.54 -0.89 -3.97
C ALA A 104 15.48 0.00 -2.71
N SER A 105 15.33 1.31 -2.89
CA SER A 105 15.28 2.27 -1.79
C SER A 105 14.07 2.02 -0.88
N THR A 106 12.90 1.72 -1.48
CA THR A 106 11.68 1.43 -0.75
C THR A 106 11.77 0.13 0.01
N LEU A 107 12.26 -0.94 -0.62
CA LEU A 107 12.39 -2.24 0.04
C LEU A 107 13.37 -2.20 1.21
N LEU A 108 14.47 -1.44 1.08
CA LEU A 108 15.41 -1.20 2.19
C LEU A 108 14.74 -0.47 3.35
N ALA A 109 13.93 0.56 3.06
CA ALA A 109 13.19 1.28 4.08
C ALA A 109 12.15 0.39 4.78
N LEU A 110 11.41 -0.43 4.03
CA LEU A 110 10.47 -1.41 4.59
C LEU A 110 11.17 -2.37 5.56
N ARG A 111 12.32 -2.93 5.16
CA ARG A 111 13.13 -3.79 6.04
C ARG A 111 13.56 -3.11 7.32
N ARG A 112 13.92 -1.83 7.25
CA ARG A 112 14.34 -1.06 8.43
C ARG A 112 13.17 -0.75 9.36
N VAL A 113 12.07 -0.23 8.82
CA VAL A 113 10.89 0.21 9.59
C VAL A 113 10.15 -0.97 10.21
N PHE A 114 10.01 -2.06 9.47
CA PHE A 114 9.31 -3.27 9.90
C PHE A 114 10.28 -4.42 10.20
N SER A 115 11.45 -4.12 10.77
CA SER A 115 12.53 -5.09 10.98
C SER A 115 12.09 -6.36 11.70
N TYR A 116 11.18 -6.23 12.67
CA TYR A 116 10.61 -7.35 13.43
C TYR A 116 9.89 -8.39 12.54
N VAL A 117 9.42 -8.03 11.35
CA VAL A 117 8.75 -8.94 10.40
C VAL A 117 9.72 -10.02 9.89
N TRP A 118 10.99 -9.67 9.75
CA TRP A 118 12.04 -10.56 9.25
C TRP A 118 13.00 -11.04 10.35
N ASP A 119 12.73 -10.70 11.61
CA ASP A 119 13.57 -11.10 12.73
C ASP A 119 13.31 -12.58 13.10
N PRO A 120 14.30 -13.49 12.99
CA PRO A 120 14.12 -14.90 13.29
C PRO A 120 13.85 -15.18 14.78
N VAL A 121 14.19 -14.27 15.69
CA VAL A 121 13.97 -14.41 17.13
C VAL A 121 12.72 -13.66 17.62
N ALA A 122 12.01 -12.97 16.73
CA ALA A 122 10.79 -12.26 17.11
C ALA A 122 9.71 -13.20 17.67
N GLN A 123 9.04 -12.74 18.72
CA GLN A 123 7.92 -13.47 19.31
C GLN A 123 6.78 -13.58 18.29
N LYS A 124 6.43 -14.81 17.93
CA LYS A 124 5.37 -15.09 16.94
C LYS A 124 3.94 -15.01 17.52
N GLY A 125 3.80 -14.61 18.78
CA GLY A 125 2.50 -14.47 19.45
C GLY A 125 1.63 -13.42 18.77
N GLY A 126 0.42 -13.78 18.32
CA GLY A 126 -0.45 -12.93 17.49
C GLY A 126 -0.17 -13.01 15.97
N GLY A 127 0.94 -13.65 15.58
CA GLY A 127 1.43 -13.83 14.22
C GLY A 127 2.07 -12.57 13.62
N LEU A 128 3.08 -12.78 12.77
CA LEU A 128 3.80 -11.72 12.06
C LEU A 128 3.23 -11.56 10.65
N PRO A 129 3.34 -10.37 10.02
CA PRO A 129 3.11 -10.24 8.59
C PRO A 129 3.96 -11.27 7.83
N ARG A 130 3.37 -11.97 6.88
CA ARG A 130 4.10 -12.91 6.01
C ARG A 130 4.32 -12.21 4.68
N LEU A 131 5.52 -11.68 4.47
CA LEU A 131 5.85 -10.83 3.31
C LEU A 131 7.09 -11.35 2.58
N GLN A 132 7.11 -11.18 1.26
CA GLN A 132 8.28 -11.43 0.42
C GLN A 132 8.58 -10.16 -0.38
N LEU A 133 9.80 -9.65 -0.29
CA LEU A 133 10.19 -8.42 -0.98
C LEU A 133 10.79 -8.74 -2.34
N PHE A 134 10.34 -8.05 -3.38
CA PHE A 134 10.80 -8.23 -4.75
C PHE A 134 11.14 -6.87 -5.38
N GLU A 135 12.40 -6.69 -5.76
CA GLU A 135 12.87 -5.46 -6.37
C GLU A 135 12.35 -5.32 -7.80
N VAL A 136 11.80 -4.14 -8.12
CA VAL A 136 11.30 -3.81 -9.44
C VAL A 136 12.39 -3.08 -10.23
N ASN A 137 13.00 -3.80 -11.17
CA ASN A 137 14.06 -3.29 -12.06
C ASN A 137 13.61 -3.10 -13.52
N GLY A 138 12.33 -3.28 -13.80
CA GLY A 138 11.78 -3.20 -15.15
C GLY A 138 10.36 -3.73 -15.21
N ARG A 139 9.88 -3.97 -16.43
CA ARG A 139 8.55 -4.54 -16.68
C ARG A 139 8.43 -5.93 -16.05
N PHE A 140 7.26 -6.23 -15.51
CA PHE A 140 6.91 -7.54 -14.95
C PHE A 140 5.45 -7.85 -15.24
N SER A 141 5.01 -9.05 -14.88
CA SER A 141 3.63 -9.48 -15.09
C SER A 141 2.97 -9.88 -13.77
N LEU A 142 1.69 -9.54 -13.64
CA LEU A 142 0.80 -10.03 -12.60
C LEU A 142 -0.29 -10.86 -13.30
N GLY A 143 -0.11 -12.18 -13.29
CA GLY A 143 -0.91 -13.06 -14.14
C GLY A 143 -0.74 -12.69 -15.62
N PRO A 144 -1.83 -12.45 -16.38
CA PRO A 144 -1.77 -12.02 -17.77
C PRO A 144 -1.54 -10.51 -17.94
N THR A 145 -1.55 -9.73 -16.85
CA THR A 145 -1.46 -8.27 -16.89
C THR A 145 0.00 -7.83 -16.93
N ASN A 146 0.39 -7.03 -17.91
CA ASN A 146 1.70 -6.39 -17.92
C ASN A 146 1.70 -5.17 -17.02
N VAL A 147 2.73 -5.05 -16.20
CA VAL A 147 2.98 -3.90 -15.33
C VAL A 147 4.26 -3.23 -15.75
N VAL A 148 4.15 -1.95 -16.09
CA VAL A 148 5.29 -1.10 -16.47
C VAL A 148 5.54 -0.13 -15.31
N PRO A 149 6.66 -0.26 -14.58
CA PRO A 149 7.07 0.78 -13.65
C PRO A 149 7.39 2.06 -14.43
N VAL A 150 6.89 3.19 -13.94
CA VAL A 150 7.09 4.52 -14.52
C VAL A 150 7.92 5.31 -13.52
N PRO A 151 9.22 5.52 -13.75
CA PRO A 151 10.05 6.33 -12.87
C PRO A 151 9.56 7.78 -12.86
N LEU A 152 9.45 8.36 -11.67
CA LEU A 152 9.04 9.76 -11.45
C LEU A 152 10.01 10.43 -10.46
N LEU A 153 10.02 11.76 -10.45
CA LEU A 153 10.70 12.54 -9.43
C LEU A 153 9.69 13.14 -8.45
N HIS A 154 9.80 12.79 -7.18
CA HIS A 154 9.08 13.41 -6.07
C HIS A 154 10.01 14.37 -5.34
N GLY A 155 10.01 15.63 -5.79
CA GLY A 155 11.08 16.56 -5.47
C GLY A 155 12.38 16.09 -6.13
N THR A 156 13.41 15.81 -5.33
CA THR A 156 14.68 15.23 -5.80
C THR A 156 14.73 13.71 -5.64
N HIS A 157 13.71 13.08 -5.05
CA HIS A 157 13.70 11.65 -4.77
C HIS A 157 13.06 10.87 -5.92
N PRO A 158 13.77 9.91 -6.54
CA PRO A 158 13.17 8.99 -7.50
C PRO A 158 12.11 8.11 -6.82
N ILE A 159 10.94 7.98 -7.45
CA ILE A 159 9.85 7.10 -7.01
C ILE A 159 9.27 6.33 -8.19
N LEU A 160 8.35 5.40 -7.93
CA LEU A 160 7.64 4.65 -8.96
C LEU A 160 6.17 5.05 -9.05
N GLY A 161 5.70 5.28 -10.27
CA GLY A 161 4.33 5.02 -10.68
C GLY A 161 4.22 3.65 -11.37
N TYR A 162 2.99 3.21 -11.64
CA TYR A 162 2.75 1.95 -12.34
C TYR A 162 1.69 2.13 -13.42
N ARG A 163 1.99 1.68 -14.63
CA ARG A 163 1.00 1.47 -15.69
C ARG A 163 0.64 -0.01 -15.75
N LEU A 164 -0.66 -0.30 -15.66
CA LEU A 164 -1.22 -1.64 -15.79
C LEU A 164 -1.98 -1.71 -17.11
N ASP A 165 -1.62 -2.66 -17.97
CA ASP A 165 -2.20 -2.83 -19.32
C ASP A 165 -3.50 -3.65 -19.31
#